data_AF-A0A9E4PX85-F1
#
_entry.id   AF-A0A9E4PX85-F1
#
_cell.length_a   1.000
_cell.length_b   1.000
_cell.length_c   1.000
_cell.angle_alpha   90.00
_cell.angle_beta   90.00
_cell.angle_gamma   90.00
#
_symmetry.space_group_name_H-M   'P 1'
#
loop_
_entity.id
_entity.type
_entity.pdbx_description
1 polymer ?
#
loop_
_entity_poly.entity_id
_entity_poly.type
_entity_poly.pdbx_seq_one_letter_code
_entity_poly.pdbx_strand_id
1 'polypeptide(L)'
;MALTDMMGNPQQRLVAREGMVVDVSTWNASHDYHALHRLRHNVSLHRPGVIAGLEVVAWDPPDNSVVINPGVAVDSEGHTVIVGEPQRFQLQTGDAGLLYLILQYREVPSGNGGSSANGNAGAGYLLEAYRIEERRDLPDGPFVELCRIQVSGGGAVVSDAADQDSPRPDEVDLRFRAAAGPLTAETIKVGIVPLEMTAEGQVLHFSGLMALLKAINTTTPYLGEYIGSVNLSQEIAECHLLVVAGRQSFTLAPEWVLVVKSFLDRG
;
A
#
# COMPACT_ATOMS: atom_id res chain seq x y z
N MET A 1 -11.62 5.78 10.35
CA MET A 1 -11.71 6.99 11.23
C MET A 1 -10.53 7.89 10.89
N ALA A 2 -10.74 9.19 10.63
CA ALA A 2 -9.64 10.08 10.24
C ALA A 2 -8.78 10.51 11.45
N LEU A 3 -7.49 10.78 11.25
CA LEU A 3 -6.57 11.24 12.32
C LEU A 3 -7.12 12.48 13.05
N THR A 4 -7.82 13.37 12.33
CA THR A 4 -8.51 14.55 12.86
C THR A 4 -9.61 14.19 13.87
N ASP A 5 -10.34 13.11 13.65
CA ASP A 5 -11.38 12.65 14.59
C ASP A 5 -10.73 12.10 15.87
N MET A 6 -9.54 11.51 15.73
CA MET A 6 -8.80 10.89 16.85
C MET A 6 -8.13 11.94 17.75
N MET A 7 -7.74 13.10 17.20
CA MET A 7 -7.18 14.22 17.98
C MET A 7 -8.24 14.94 18.83
N GLY A 8 -9.52 14.91 18.42
CA GLY A 8 -10.60 15.60 19.13
C GLY A 8 -11.11 14.93 20.41
N ASN A 9 -10.68 13.68 20.69
CA ASN A 9 -11.22 12.91 21.81
C ASN A 9 -10.09 12.35 22.72
N PRO A 10 -9.82 12.96 23.89
CA PRO A 10 -8.81 12.47 24.82
C PRO A 10 -9.19 11.09 25.37
N GLN A 11 -8.25 10.15 25.40
CA GLN A 11 -8.52 8.82 25.92
C GLN A 11 -8.64 8.82 27.44
N GLN A 12 -9.66 8.12 27.94
CA GLN A 12 -9.81 7.81 29.35
C GLN A 12 -9.39 6.37 29.58
N ARG A 13 -8.49 6.17 30.56
CA ARG A 13 -8.08 4.84 30.99
C ARG A 13 -8.82 4.47 32.27
N LEU A 14 -9.41 3.27 32.29
CA LEU A 14 -10.02 2.72 33.50
C LEU A 14 -8.97 2.58 34.62
N VAL A 15 -9.32 3.02 35.83
CA VAL A 15 -8.48 2.85 37.02
C VAL A 15 -9.09 1.76 37.89
N ALA A 16 -8.38 0.63 38.02
CA ALA A 16 -8.79 -0.46 38.88
C ALA A 16 -8.73 -0.04 40.35
N ARG A 17 -9.74 -0.43 41.13
CA ARG A 17 -9.82 -0.19 42.58
C ARG A 17 -10.43 -1.40 43.29
N GLU A 18 -10.12 -1.56 44.57
CA GLU A 18 -10.68 -2.63 45.39
C GLU A 18 -12.22 -2.55 45.42
N GLY A 19 -12.88 -3.70 45.31
CA GLY A 19 -14.34 -3.80 45.26
C GLY A 19 -14.99 -3.28 43.97
N MET A 20 -14.21 -2.95 42.93
CA MET A 20 -14.77 -2.56 41.62
C MET A 20 -15.49 -3.75 40.96
N VAL A 21 -16.74 -3.52 40.54
CA VAL A 21 -17.49 -4.51 39.75
C VAL A 21 -16.93 -4.54 38.33
N VAL A 22 -16.62 -5.74 37.82
CA VAL A 22 -16.21 -5.96 36.43
C VAL A 22 -17.42 -6.49 35.67
N ASP A 23 -18.15 -5.59 35.03
CA ASP A 23 -19.24 -5.92 34.12
C ASP A 23 -18.80 -5.78 32.65
N VAL A 24 -19.71 -6.07 31.72
CA VAL A 24 -19.46 -5.97 30.27
C VAL A 24 -18.98 -4.56 29.88
N SER A 25 -19.55 -3.51 30.48
CA SER A 25 -19.17 -2.14 30.16
C SER A 25 -17.74 -1.81 30.60
N THR A 26 -17.37 -2.26 31.80
CA THR A 26 -16.04 -2.10 32.39
C THR A 26 -14.99 -2.88 31.61
N TRP A 27 -15.35 -4.10 31.19
CA TRP A 27 -14.50 -4.95 30.37
C TRP A 27 -14.24 -4.33 29.00
N ASN A 28 -15.31 -3.93 28.29
CA ASN A 28 -15.22 -3.32 26.97
C ASN A 28 -14.41 -2.01 27.03
N ALA A 29 -14.70 -1.12 27.99
CA ALA A 29 -13.97 0.13 28.14
C ALA A 29 -12.45 -0.07 28.28
N SER A 30 -12.01 -1.11 29.00
CA SER A 30 -10.59 -1.44 29.11
C SER A 30 -10.00 -1.95 27.80
N HIS A 31 -10.71 -2.81 27.07
CA HIS A 31 -10.22 -3.37 25.79
C HIS A 31 -10.21 -2.32 24.68
N ASP A 32 -11.27 -1.51 24.59
CA ASP A 32 -11.39 -0.42 23.63
C ASP A 32 -10.27 0.60 23.81
N TYR A 33 -9.89 0.92 25.06
CA TYR A 33 -8.74 1.79 25.33
C TYR A 33 -7.45 1.25 24.68
N HIS A 34 -7.16 -0.04 24.86
CA HIS A 34 -5.96 -0.67 24.31
C HIS A 34 -6.01 -0.80 22.79
N ALA A 35 -7.16 -1.20 22.23
CA ALA A 35 -7.38 -1.30 20.79
C ALA A 35 -7.19 0.07 20.12
N LEU A 36 -7.84 1.11 20.65
CA LEU A 36 -7.73 2.47 20.13
C LEU A 36 -6.32 3.04 20.32
N HIS A 37 -5.62 2.73 21.42
CA HIS A 37 -4.23 3.15 21.60
C HIS A 37 -3.31 2.51 20.55
N ARG A 38 -3.51 1.23 20.23
CA ARG A 38 -2.79 0.51 19.16
C ARG A 38 -3.05 1.14 17.80
N LEU A 39 -4.32 1.37 17.45
CA LEU A 39 -4.69 2.05 16.19
C LEU A 39 -4.07 3.44 16.11
N ARG A 40 -4.17 4.24 17.18
CA ARG A 40 -3.53 5.57 17.29
C ARG A 40 -2.04 5.53 17.03
N HIS A 41 -1.32 4.59 17.66
CA HIS A 41 0.10 4.43 17.41
C HIS A 41 0.38 4.19 15.93
N ASN A 42 -0.36 3.26 15.31
CA ASN A 42 -0.20 2.92 13.91
C ASN A 42 -0.46 4.13 13.00
N VAL A 43 -1.63 4.77 13.09
CA VAL A 43 -2.00 5.87 12.18
C VAL A 43 -1.27 7.19 12.46
N SER A 44 -0.73 7.39 13.66
CA SER A 44 -0.04 8.66 14.02
C SER A 44 1.45 8.61 13.76
N LEU A 45 2.05 7.41 13.80
CA LEU A 45 3.50 7.24 13.71
C LEU A 45 3.95 6.45 12.51
N HIS A 46 3.03 5.77 11.80
CA HIS A 46 3.38 4.92 10.67
C HIS A 46 2.49 5.17 9.46
N ARG A 47 3.11 5.21 8.28
CA ARG A 47 2.37 5.11 7.03
C ARG A 47 1.84 3.67 6.84
N PRO A 48 0.68 3.50 6.18
CA PRO A 48 0.18 2.18 5.84
C PRO A 48 1.09 1.48 4.81
N GLY A 49 1.04 0.15 4.81
CA GLY A 49 1.78 -0.69 3.88
C GLY A 49 2.22 -2.02 4.46
N VAL A 50 3.04 -2.73 3.70
CA VAL A 50 3.63 -4.03 4.07
C VAL A 50 4.80 -3.80 5.04
N ILE A 51 4.77 -4.48 6.19
CA ILE A 51 5.88 -4.48 7.15
C ILE A 51 6.94 -5.50 6.73
N ALA A 52 6.51 -6.73 6.45
CA ALA A 52 7.38 -7.83 6.05
C ALA A 52 6.56 -8.92 5.33
N GLY A 53 7.19 -9.62 4.39
CA GLY A 53 6.57 -10.73 3.67
C GLY A 53 5.51 -10.27 2.67
N LEU A 54 4.42 -11.04 2.56
CA LEU A 54 3.29 -10.78 1.63
C LEU A 54 3.70 -10.68 0.16
N GLU A 55 4.85 -11.26 -0.22
CA GLU A 55 5.24 -11.36 -1.62
C GLU A 55 4.20 -12.19 -2.38
N VAL A 56 3.84 -11.70 -3.57
CA VAL A 56 2.99 -12.43 -4.50
C VAL A 56 3.90 -13.05 -5.55
N VAL A 57 3.77 -14.35 -5.74
CA VAL A 57 4.50 -15.11 -6.78
C VAL A 57 3.51 -15.92 -7.60
N ALA A 58 3.82 -16.16 -8.87
CA ALA A 58 3.05 -17.08 -9.69
C ALA A 58 3.12 -18.52 -9.13
N TRP A 59 2.09 -19.32 -9.39
CA TRP A 59 2.11 -20.73 -9.06
C TRP A 59 3.16 -21.49 -9.91
N ASP A 60 3.70 -22.59 -9.38
CA ASP A 60 4.62 -23.48 -10.11
C ASP A 60 4.03 -24.91 -10.17
N PRO A 61 3.69 -25.44 -11.35
CA PRO A 61 3.83 -24.82 -12.68
C PRO A 61 2.85 -23.66 -12.91
N PRO A 62 3.23 -22.63 -13.70
CA PRO A 62 2.38 -21.46 -13.97
C PRO A 62 0.98 -21.82 -14.47
N ASP A 63 -0.02 -21.23 -13.83
CA ASP A 63 -1.43 -21.24 -14.22
C ASP A 63 -2.07 -19.88 -13.94
N ASN A 64 -3.40 -19.79 -13.96
CA ASN A 64 -4.12 -18.55 -13.64
C ASN A 64 -4.26 -18.31 -12.11
N SER A 65 -3.23 -18.65 -11.34
CA SER A 65 -3.20 -18.47 -9.89
C SER A 65 -1.85 -17.96 -9.39
N VAL A 66 -1.92 -17.28 -8.26
CA VAL A 66 -0.76 -16.74 -7.55
C VAL A 66 -0.75 -17.25 -6.11
N VAL A 67 0.42 -17.22 -5.47
CA VAL A 67 0.61 -17.51 -4.06
C VAL A 67 1.01 -16.23 -3.36
N ILE A 68 0.27 -15.90 -2.30
CA ILE A 68 0.61 -14.83 -1.38
C ILE A 68 1.34 -15.47 -0.21
N ASN A 69 2.61 -15.13 -0.03
CA ASN A 69 3.42 -15.64 1.06
C ASN A 69 3.00 -15.04 2.41
N PRO A 70 3.29 -15.73 3.53
CA PRO A 70 3.04 -15.19 4.86
C PRO A 70 3.68 -13.82 5.06
N GLY A 71 3.04 -13.00 5.90
CA GLY A 71 3.56 -11.68 6.21
C GLY A 71 2.58 -10.80 6.97
N VAL A 72 2.98 -9.55 7.16
CA VAL A 72 2.28 -8.58 7.99
C VAL A 72 2.21 -7.24 7.28
N ALA A 73 1.06 -6.58 7.37
CA ALA A 73 0.85 -5.23 6.89
C ALA A 73 -0.01 -4.41 7.85
N VAL A 74 -0.04 -3.10 7.62
CA VAL A 74 -0.93 -2.15 8.30
C VAL A 74 -1.72 -1.38 7.25
N ASP A 75 -3.05 -1.33 7.39
CA ASP A 75 -3.92 -0.56 6.49
C ASP A 75 -3.98 0.93 6.87
N SER A 76 -4.69 1.73 6.06
CA SER A 76 -4.83 3.18 6.27
C SER A 76 -5.61 3.58 7.52
N GLU A 77 -6.34 2.65 8.15
CA GLU A 77 -7.01 2.87 9.44
C GLU A 77 -6.19 2.35 10.63
N GLY A 78 -5.00 1.80 10.37
CA GLY A 78 -4.08 1.32 11.39
C GLY A 78 -4.33 -0.13 11.82
N HIS A 79 -5.21 -0.87 11.15
CA HIS A 79 -5.40 -2.28 11.45
C HIS A 79 -4.19 -3.09 10.99
N THR A 80 -3.68 -3.94 11.88
CA THR A 80 -2.62 -4.89 11.54
C THR A 80 -3.25 -6.12 10.92
N VAL A 81 -2.80 -6.48 9.71
CA VAL A 81 -3.26 -7.66 8.99
C VAL A 81 -2.14 -8.68 8.94
N ILE A 82 -2.42 -9.90 9.42
CA ILE A 82 -1.45 -10.99 9.50
C ILE A 82 -1.92 -12.15 8.61
N VAL A 83 -1.09 -12.51 7.63
CA VAL A 83 -1.24 -13.72 6.83
C VAL A 83 -0.24 -14.73 7.37
N GLY A 84 -0.72 -15.72 8.12
CA GLY A 84 0.15 -16.68 8.82
C GLY A 84 0.67 -17.82 7.94
N GLU A 85 -0.04 -18.14 6.86
CA GLU A 85 0.25 -19.29 5.98
C GLU A 85 0.11 -18.88 4.51
N PRO A 86 0.86 -19.51 3.57
CA PRO A 86 0.75 -19.21 2.15
C PRO A 86 -0.69 -19.38 1.65
N GLN A 87 -1.19 -18.37 0.94
CA GLN A 87 -2.54 -18.39 0.36
C GLN A 87 -2.44 -18.53 -1.15
N ARG A 88 -2.96 -19.62 -1.72
CA ARG A 88 -3.13 -19.72 -3.17
C ARG A 88 -4.42 -19.01 -3.57
N PHE A 89 -4.31 -18.08 -4.50
CA PHE A 89 -5.42 -17.28 -5.00
C PHE A 89 -5.57 -17.49 -6.51
N GLN A 90 -6.72 -18.06 -6.91
CA GLN A 90 -7.08 -18.22 -8.31
C GLN A 90 -7.74 -16.93 -8.81
N LEU A 91 -7.20 -16.33 -9.88
CA LEU A 91 -7.84 -15.16 -10.48
C LEU A 91 -9.18 -15.55 -11.12
N GLN A 92 -10.23 -14.79 -10.84
CA GLN A 92 -11.60 -15.03 -11.31
C GLN A 92 -11.97 -14.19 -12.52
N THR A 93 -11.17 -13.17 -12.81
CA THR A 93 -11.43 -12.20 -13.86
C THR A 93 -11.34 -12.82 -15.26
N GLY A 94 -12.41 -12.63 -16.05
CA GLY A 94 -12.54 -13.17 -17.41
C GLY A 94 -12.10 -12.24 -18.54
N ASP A 95 -11.96 -10.94 -18.27
CA ASP A 95 -11.68 -9.93 -19.31
C ASP A 95 -10.24 -9.43 -19.25
N ALA A 96 -9.73 -8.95 -20.38
CA ALA A 96 -8.46 -8.26 -20.43
C ALA A 96 -8.51 -6.94 -19.64
N GLY A 97 -7.41 -6.56 -18.98
CA GLY A 97 -7.30 -5.30 -18.27
C GLY A 97 -6.44 -5.37 -17.02
N LEU A 98 -6.25 -4.22 -16.39
CA LEU A 98 -5.53 -4.13 -15.13
C LEU A 98 -6.34 -4.78 -14.00
N LEU A 99 -5.65 -5.56 -13.18
CA LEU A 99 -6.20 -6.22 -12.00
C LEU A 99 -5.34 -5.86 -10.80
N TYR A 100 -6.01 -5.54 -9.70
CA TYR A 100 -5.39 -5.26 -8.40
C TYR A 100 -5.67 -6.43 -7.47
N LEU A 101 -4.64 -6.98 -6.84
CA LEU A 101 -4.81 -7.90 -5.73
C LEU A 101 -4.62 -7.13 -4.43
N ILE A 102 -5.64 -7.13 -3.57
CA ILE A 102 -5.66 -6.37 -2.33
C ILE A 102 -5.89 -7.28 -1.12
N LEU A 103 -5.39 -6.82 0.03
CA LEU A 103 -5.60 -7.41 1.34
C LEU A 103 -6.42 -6.46 2.21
N GLN A 104 -7.48 -6.96 2.85
CA GLN A 104 -8.35 -6.18 3.74
C GLN A 104 -8.50 -6.83 5.10
N TYR A 105 -8.43 -6.02 6.15
CA TYR A 105 -8.76 -6.42 7.52
C TYR A 105 -10.25 -6.74 7.66
N ARG A 106 -10.58 -7.78 8.45
CA ARG A 106 -11.95 -8.13 8.84
C ARG A 106 -11.98 -8.66 10.26
N GLU A 107 -13.03 -8.36 11.01
CA GLU A 107 -13.33 -9.10 12.23
C GLU A 107 -14.42 -10.12 11.93
N VAL A 108 -14.22 -11.38 12.36
CA VAL A 108 -15.21 -12.44 12.23
C VAL A 108 -15.49 -13.09 13.59
N PRO A 109 -16.75 -13.33 13.96
CA PRO A 109 -17.08 -14.10 15.15
C PRO A 109 -16.42 -15.48 15.11
N SER A 110 -15.66 -15.82 16.15
CA SER A 110 -15.01 -17.11 16.31
C SER A 110 -15.80 -18.00 17.28
N GLY A 111 -16.12 -19.21 16.83
CA GLY A 111 -16.98 -20.16 17.54
C GLY A 111 -16.37 -20.79 18.80
N ASN A 112 -15.13 -20.45 19.18
CA ASN A 112 -14.46 -21.01 20.36
C ASN A 112 -14.94 -20.44 21.71
N GLY A 113 -16.09 -19.77 21.74
CA GLY A 113 -16.72 -19.32 22.98
C GLY A 113 -17.34 -20.48 23.74
N GLY A 114 -16.81 -20.78 24.93
CA GLY A 114 -17.41 -21.76 25.83
C GLY A 114 -18.89 -21.48 26.10
N SER A 115 -19.68 -22.54 26.20
CA SER A 115 -21.11 -22.47 26.49
C SER A 115 -21.38 -21.61 27.73
N SER A 116 -22.13 -20.52 27.55
CA SER A 116 -22.69 -19.76 28.66
C SER A 116 -23.73 -20.63 29.40
N ALA A 117 -23.68 -20.65 30.73
CA ALA A 117 -24.61 -21.37 31.60
C ALA A 117 -26.09 -20.95 31.41
N ASN A 118 -26.36 -19.85 30.69
CA ASN A 118 -27.69 -19.31 30.42
C ASN A 118 -28.16 -19.48 28.96
N GLY A 119 -27.55 -20.39 28.20
CA GLY A 119 -28.08 -20.81 26.88
C GLY A 119 -27.98 -19.78 25.75
N ASN A 120 -27.35 -18.62 25.98
CA ASN A 120 -27.05 -17.67 24.92
C ASN A 120 -25.64 -17.94 24.39
N ALA A 121 -25.55 -18.79 23.36
CA ALA A 121 -24.30 -19.11 22.68
C ALA A 121 -23.91 -17.97 21.72
N GLY A 122 -23.46 -16.85 22.29
CA GLY A 122 -22.74 -15.83 21.53
C GLY A 122 -21.33 -16.31 21.22
N ALA A 123 -20.77 -15.91 20.07
CA ALA A 123 -19.36 -16.14 19.78
C ALA A 123 -18.50 -15.51 20.90
N GLY A 124 -17.75 -16.33 21.62
CA GLY A 124 -16.97 -15.87 22.78
C GLY A 124 -15.68 -15.14 22.42
N TYR A 125 -15.33 -15.10 21.12
CA TYR A 125 -14.15 -14.40 20.61
C TYR A 125 -14.45 -13.78 19.25
N LEU A 126 -13.79 -12.66 18.94
CA LEU A 126 -13.67 -12.12 17.59
C LEU A 126 -12.28 -12.49 17.07
N LEU A 127 -12.22 -13.02 15.85
CA LEU A 127 -10.98 -13.26 15.14
C LEU A 127 -10.68 -12.05 14.27
N GLU A 128 -9.52 -11.44 14.50
CA GLU A 128 -8.89 -10.50 13.58
C GLU A 128 -8.43 -11.30 12.34
N ALA A 129 -9.27 -11.31 11.32
CA ALA A 129 -9.10 -12.04 10.07
C ALA A 129 -8.75 -11.08 8.92
N TYR A 130 -8.65 -11.66 7.73
CA TYR A 130 -8.38 -10.91 6.52
C TYR A 130 -9.15 -11.48 5.33
N ARG A 131 -9.25 -10.68 4.27
CA ARG A 131 -9.76 -11.09 2.97
C ARG A 131 -8.80 -10.65 1.89
N ILE A 132 -8.46 -11.57 1.00
CA ILE A 132 -7.76 -11.27 -0.25
C ILE A 132 -8.82 -11.13 -1.34
N GLU A 133 -8.77 -10.05 -2.12
CA GLU A 133 -9.70 -9.79 -3.22
C GLU A 133 -8.95 -9.35 -4.47
N GLU A 134 -9.45 -9.77 -5.63
CA GLU A 134 -9.12 -9.13 -6.90
C GLU A 134 -10.11 -7.99 -7.21
N ARG A 135 -9.61 -6.92 -7.82
CA ARG A 135 -10.38 -5.72 -8.13
C ARG A 135 -9.97 -5.12 -9.47
N ARG A 136 -10.90 -4.40 -10.09
CA ARG A 136 -10.63 -3.55 -11.27
C ARG A 136 -10.29 -2.12 -10.92
N ASP A 137 -10.79 -1.66 -9.77
CA ASP A 137 -10.54 -0.34 -9.21
C ASP A 137 -10.25 -0.50 -7.72
N LEU A 138 -9.32 0.32 -7.22
CA LEU A 138 -9.00 0.35 -5.80
C LEU A 138 -10.22 0.82 -4.98
N PRO A 139 -10.51 0.21 -3.82
CA PRO A 139 -11.63 0.62 -2.98
C PRO A 139 -11.35 1.96 -2.29
N ASP A 140 -12.41 2.70 -1.97
CA ASP A 140 -12.31 3.94 -1.16
C ASP A 140 -12.00 3.66 0.32
N GLY A 141 -12.24 2.43 0.79
CA GLY A 141 -12.00 1.98 2.17
C GLY A 141 -10.55 1.52 2.43
N PRO A 142 -10.23 1.04 3.64
CA PRO A 142 -8.89 0.56 3.94
C PRO A 142 -8.53 -0.72 3.17
N PHE A 143 -7.30 -0.76 2.65
CA PHE A 143 -6.70 -1.92 2.00
C PHE A 143 -5.18 -1.82 2.03
N VAL A 144 -4.53 -2.94 1.71
CA VAL A 144 -3.11 -3.01 1.37
C VAL A 144 -3.00 -3.60 -0.03
N GLU A 145 -2.35 -2.90 -0.95
CA GLU A 145 -2.10 -3.39 -2.30
C GLU A 145 -0.99 -4.45 -2.29
N LEU A 146 -1.27 -5.65 -2.78
CA LEU A 146 -0.32 -6.77 -2.81
C LEU A 146 0.44 -6.82 -4.13
N CYS A 147 -0.26 -6.69 -5.26
CA CYS A 147 0.33 -6.61 -6.59
C CYS A 147 -0.68 -6.08 -7.61
N ARG A 148 -0.19 -5.82 -8.82
CA ARG A 148 -1.00 -5.60 -10.01
C ARG A 148 -0.68 -6.67 -11.05
N ILE A 149 -1.64 -6.95 -11.93
CA ILE A 149 -1.42 -7.83 -13.09
C ILE A 149 -2.16 -7.20 -14.28
N GLN A 150 -1.44 -6.99 -15.38
CA GLN A 150 -2.06 -6.58 -16.64
C GLN A 150 -2.50 -7.84 -17.38
N VAL A 151 -3.73 -8.29 -17.14
CA VAL A 151 -4.24 -9.55 -17.67
C VAL A 151 -4.59 -9.39 -19.15
N SER A 152 -4.13 -10.32 -19.99
CA SER A 152 -4.42 -10.34 -21.44
C SER A 152 -5.80 -10.90 -21.78
N GLY A 153 -6.38 -11.71 -20.89
CA GLY A 153 -7.74 -12.25 -20.99
C GLY A 153 -8.03 -13.30 -19.92
N GLY A 154 -9.28 -13.76 -19.85
CA GLY A 154 -9.73 -14.74 -18.87
C GLY A 154 -8.98 -16.07 -18.97
N GLY A 155 -8.45 -16.53 -17.84
CA GLY A 155 -7.69 -17.78 -17.78
C GLY A 155 -6.26 -17.67 -18.31
N ALA A 156 -5.74 -16.48 -18.57
CA ALA A 156 -4.34 -16.29 -18.92
C ALA A 156 -3.42 -16.88 -17.85
N VAL A 157 -2.33 -17.51 -18.30
CA VAL A 157 -1.32 -18.07 -17.40
C VAL A 157 -0.51 -16.92 -16.83
N VAL A 158 -0.48 -16.81 -15.51
CA VAL A 158 0.30 -15.78 -14.81
C VAL A 158 1.68 -16.32 -14.48
N SER A 159 2.72 -15.51 -14.70
CA SER A 159 4.09 -15.82 -14.32
C SER A 159 4.72 -14.73 -13.46
N ASP A 160 5.83 -15.05 -12.82
CA ASP A 160 6.66 -14.00 -12.20
C ASP A 160 7.24 -13.10 -13.28
N ALA A 161 7.39 -11.81 -12.96
CA ALA A 161 8.02 -10.88 -13.88
C ALA A 161 9.48 -11.26 -14.13
N ALA A 162 9.84 -11.46 -15.39
CA ALA A 162 11.24 -11.70 -15.78
C ALA A 162 12.13 -10.48 -15.46
N ASP A 163 11.54 -9.28 -15.55
CA ASP A 163 12.12 -8.01 -15.11
C ASP A 163 11.14 -7.30 -14.17
N GLN A 164 11.50 -7.22 -12.88
CA GLN A 164 10.63 -6.63 -11.85
C GLN A 164 10.38 -5.12 -12.05
N ASP A 165 11.26 -4.42 -12.75
CA ASP A 165 11.09 -2.98 -13.01
C ASP A 165 10.21 -2.71 -14.23
N SER A 166 10.03 -3.71 -15.09
CA SER A 166 9.20 -3.64 -16.29
C SER A 166 8.37 -4.91 -16.54
N PRO A 167 7.41 -5.26 -15.64
CA PRO A 167 6.54 -6.41 -15.81
C PRO A 167 5.72 -6.33 -17.10
N ARG A 168 5.59 -7.47 -17.79
CA ARG A 168 4.81 -7.63 -19.03
C ARG A 168 3.36 -8.01 -18.74
N PRO A 169 2.47 -8.03 -19.75
CA PRO A 169 1.15 -8.64 -19.59
C PRO A 169 1.26 -10.06 -19.05
N ASP A 170 0.33 -10.41 -18.17
CA ASP A 170 0.27 -11.67 -17.43
C ASP A 170 1.46 -11.95 -16.48
N GLU A 171 2.27 -10.93 -16.17
CA GLU A 171 3.30 -11.01 -15.14
C GLU A 171 2.87 -10.30 -13.84
N VAL A 172 3.33 -10.80 -12.69
CA VAL A 172 3.08 -10.18 -11.39
C VAL A 172 3.89 -8.88 -11.26
N ASP A 173 3.20 -7.75 -11.08
CA ASP A 173 3.79 -6.43 -10.86
C ASP A 173 3.78 -6.06 -9.36
N LEU A 174 4.96 -6.01 -8.75
CA LEU A 174 5.16 -5.71 -7.33
C LEU A 174 5.59 -4.26 -7.06
N ARG A 175 5.75 -3.42 -8.09
CA ARG A 175 6.36 -2.09 -7.97
C ARG A 175 5.57 -1.10 -7.11
N PHE A 176 4.26 -1.32 -7.00
CA PHE A 176 3.32 -0.40 -6.33
C PHE A 176 3.02 -0.77 -4.88
N ARG A 177 3.67 -1.82 -4.35
CA ARG A 177 3.53 -2.20 -2.94
C ARG A 177 4.09 -1.12 -2.04
N ALA A 178 3.22 -0.47 -1.28
CA ALA A 178 3.65 0.45 -0.22
C ALA A 178 4.33 -0.35 0.89
N ALA A 179 5.52 0.08 1.31
CA ALA A 179 6.13 -0.41 2.53
C ALA A 179 5.57 0.37 3.72
N ALA A 180 5.24 -0.28 4.83
CA ALA A 180 5.02 0.41 6.09
C ALA A 180 6.32 1.08 6.54
N GLY A 181 6.20 2.11 7.37
CA GLY A 181 7.36 2.85 7.88
C GLY A 181 6.92 4.08 8.66
N PRO A 182 7.86 4.87 9.19
CA PRO A 182 7.54 6.09 9.93
C PRO A 182 6.63 7.02 9.12
N LEU A 183 5.72 7.71 9.80
CA LEU A 183 4.84 8.71 9.18
C LEU A 183 5.72 9.79 8.53
N THR A 184 5.39 10.12 7.29
CA THR A 184 6.22 11.02 6.48
C THR A 184 5.96 12.48 6.85
N ALA A 185 7.00 13.31 6.78
CA ALA A 185 6.89 14.74 7.02
C ALA A 185 6.11 15.42 5.88
N GLU A 186 6.39 15.04 4.62
CA GLU A 186 5.74 15.59 3.41
C GLU A 186 5.79 14.61 2.21
N THR A 187 4.90 14.79 1.23
CA THR A 187 4.91 14.09 -0.06
C THR A 187 5.76 14.85 -1.07
N ILE A 188 6.76 14.18 -1.64
CA ILE A 188 7.62 14.70 -2.72
C ILE A 188 7.10 14.17 -4.05
N LYS A 189 6.41 15.03 -4.80
CA LYS A 189 6.04 14.77 -6.20
C LYS A 189 7.27 14.84 -7.12
N VAL A 190 7.57 13.73 -7.80
CA VAL A 190 8.72 13.58 -8.69
C VAL A 190 8.25 13.41 -10.14
N GLY A 191 8.68 14.32 -11.00
CA GLY A 191 8.42 14.28 -12.44
C GLY A 191 9.67 13.92 -13.23
N ILE A 192 9.50 13.31 -14.41
CA ILE A 192 10.62 12.98 -15.29
C ILE A 192 10.56 13.76 -16.61
N VAL A 193 11.70 14.30 -17.05
CA VAL A 193 11.87 14.85 -18.40
C VAL A 193 12.74 13.87 -19.19
N PRO A 194 12.14 12.99 -20.00
CA PRO A 194 12.91 12.15 -20.91
C PRO A 194 13.39 13.01 -22.09
N LEU A 195 14.68 13.34 -22.12
CA LEU A 195 15.28 14.05 -23.26
C LEU A 195 15.53 13.13 -24.46
N GLU A 196 15.52 11.82 -24.21
CA GLU A 196 15.57 10.79 -25.23
C GLU A 196 14.21 10.08 -25.31
N MET A 197 13.66 9.96 -26.53
CA MET A 197 12.38 9.29 -26.77
C MET A 197 12.54 7.90 -27.42
N THR A 198 13.68 7.24 -27.22
CA THR A 198 13.85 5.85 -27.65
C THR A 198 13.13 4.92 -26.67
N ALA A 199 12.57 3.81 -27.18
CA ALA A 199 11.87 2.84 -26.33
C ALA A 199 12.79 2.26 -25.22
N GLU A 200 14.04 1.93 -25.57
CA GLU A 200 15.02 1.43 -24.60
C GLU A 200 15.42 2.50 -23.56
N GLY A 201 15.62 3.75 -23.99
CA GLY A 201 15.93 4.86 -23.10
C GLY A 201 14.81 5.13 -22.10
N GLN A 202 13.55 5.13 -22.58
CA GLN A 202 12.38 5.33 -21.72
C GLN A 202 12.28 4.29 -20.61
N VAL A 203 12.48 3.00 -20.94
CA VAL A 203 12.46 1.92 -19.94
C VAL A 203 13.55 2.11 -18.88
N LEU A 204 14.78 2.42 -19.31
CA LEU A 204 15.90 2.63 -18.38
C LEU A 204 15.71 3.86 -17.48
N HIS A 205 15.24 4.97 -18.04
CA HIS A 205 14.99 6.20 -17.30
C HIS A 205 13.85 6.02 -16.30
N PHE A 206 12.81 5.28 -16.68
CA PHE A 206 11.71 4.95 -15.78
C PHE A 206 12.15 4.00 -14.66
N SER A 207 12.92 2.94 -14.94
CA SER A 207 13.49 2.05 -13.92
C SER A 207 14.34 2.82 -12.90
N GLY A 208 15.23 3.70 -13.38
CA GLY A 208 16.04 4.55 -12.50
C GLY A 208 15.20 5.48 -11.60
N LEU A 209 14.12 6.05 -12.15
CA LEU A 209 13.17 6.86 -11.39
C LEU A 209 12.41 6.03 -10.34
N MET A 210 11.96 4.83 -10.70
CA MET A 210 11.29 3.94 -9.75
C MET A 210 12.24 3.50 -8.63
N ALA A 211 13.51 3.23 -8.95
CA ALA A 211 14.53 2.94 -7.95
C ALA A 211 14.76 4.12 -7.00
N LEU A 212 14.79 5.35 -7.52
CA LEU A 212 14.86 6.57 -6.70
C LEU A 212 13.64 6.72 -5.80
N LEU A 213 12.42 6.57 -6.33
CA LEU A 213 11.18 6.65 -5.54
C LEU A 213 11.14 5.58 -4.46
N LYS A 214 11.55 4.35 -4.78
CA LYS A 214 11.69 3.25 -3.81
C LYS A 214 12.71 3.61 -2.72
N ALA A 215 13.84 4.21 -3.07
CA ALA A 215 14.84 4.65 -2.10
C ALA A 215 14.30 5.78 -1.21
N ILE A 216 13.66 6.81 -1.77
CA ILE A 216 13.00 7.88 -1.01
C ILE A 216 12.01 7.27 -0.03
N ASN A 217 11.13 6.40 -0.54
CA ASN A 217 10.09 5.77 0.25
C ASN A 217 10.66 4.86 1.33
N THR A 218 11.79 4.18 1.13
CA THR A 218 12.30 3.22 2.12
C THR A 218 13.31 3.82 3.10
N THR A 219 14.00 4.91 2.73
CA THR A 219 15.14 5.44 3.51
C THR A 219 14.91 6.83 4.09
N THR A 220 13.87 7.54 3.68
CA THR A 220 13.60 8.92 4.11
C THR A 220 12.22 9.05 4.77
N PRO A 221 11.96 10.11 5.54
CA PRO A 221 10.62 10.41 6.04
C PRO A 221 9.75 11.09 4.97
N TYR A 222 10.04 10.97 3.67
CA TYR A 222 9.22 11.54 2.61
C TYR A 222 8.49 10.44 1.83
N LEU A 223 7.33 10.78 1.30
CA LEU A 223 6.62 9.93 0.34
C LEU A 223 6.91 10.43 -1.08
N GLY A 224 7.77 9.72 -1.81
CA GLY A 224 7.98 9.93 -3.23
C GLY A 224 6.77 9.45 -4.05
N GLU A 225 6.16 10.37 -4.79
CA GLU A 225 5.05 10.11 -5.71
C GLU A 225 5.49 10.40 -7.15
N TYR A 226 5.23 9.48 -8.07
CA TYR A 226 5.46 9.72 -9.49
C TYR A 226 4.29 10.47 -10.12
N ILE A 227 4.54 11.66 -10.69
CA ILE A 227 3.49 12.48 -11.32
C ILE A 227 3.44 12.38 -12.85
N GLY A 228 4.29 11.54 -13.46
CA GLY A 228 4.35 11.41 -14.91
C GLY A 228 5.53 12.12 -15.57
N SER A 229 5.49 12.15 -16.91
CA SER A 229 6.46 12.90 -17.71
C SER A 229 6.11 14.39 -17.70
N VAL A 230 7.11 15.23 -17.49
CA VAL A 230 6.99 16.69 -17.45
C VAL A 230 7.34 17.28 -18.81
N ASN A 231 6.45 18.10 -19.36
CA ASN A 231 6.67 18.81 -20.60
C ASN A 231 7.31 20.19 -20.33
N LEU A 232 8.57 20.37 -20.75
CA LEU A 232 9.31 21.63 -20.59
C LEU A 232 8.79 22.80 -21.47
N SER A 233 7.74 22.57 -22.27
CA SER A 233 7.05 23.63 -23.01
C SER A 233 5.95 24.32 -22.19
N GLN A 234 5.69 23.85 -20.97
CA GLN A 234 4.66 24.36 -20.07
C GLN A 234 5.26 24.62 -18.69
N GLU A 235 4.58 25.43 -17.88
CA GLU A 235 4.97 25.63 -16.51
C GLU A 235 4.91 24.31 -15.72
N ILE A 236 5.97 24.03 -14.95
CA ILE A 236 6.04 22.83 -14.13
C ILE A 236 5.29 23.09 -12.82
N ALA A 237 4.00 22.76 -12.76
CA ALA A 237 3.22 22.86 -11.53
C ALA A 237 3.28 21.56 -10.72
N GLU A 238 3.15 21.67 -9.39
CA GLU A 238 3.04 20.54 -8.46
C GLU A 238 4.17 19.49 -8.54
N CYS A 239 5.37 19.90 -8.95
CA CYS A 239 6.55 19.05 -8.94
C CYS A 239 7.52 19.58 -7.88
N HIS A 240 8.11 18.69 -7.07
CA HIS A 240 9.13 19.04 -6.08
C HIS A 240 10.52 18.62 -6.55
N LEU A 241 10.61 17.53 -7.31
CA LEU A 241 11.86 17.01 -7.84
C LEU A 241 11.71 16.70 -9.33
N LEU A 242 12.56 17.31 -10.14
CA LEU A 242 12.60 17.09 -11.58
C LEU A 242 13.80 16.20 -11.93
N VAL A 243 13.52 15.01 -12.47
CA VAL A 243 14.56 14.10 -12.98
C VAL A 243 14.70 14.32 -14.48
N VAL A 244 15.84 14.87 -14.90
CA VAL A 244 16.16 15.04 -16.32
C VAL A 244 17.04 13.87 -16.75
N ALA A 245 16.58 13.07 -17.70
CA ALA A 245 17.21 11.82 -18.06
C ALA A 245 17.53 11.73 -19.57
N GLY A 246 18.73 11.25 -19.90
CA GLY A 246 19.19 10.98 -21.26
C GLY A 246 20.48 10.15 -21.25
N ARG A 247 20.79 9.43 -22.34
CA ARG A 247 22.02 8.59 -22.43
C ARG A 247 23.30 9.34 -22.80
N GLN A 248 23.17 10.58 -23.26
CA GLN A 248 24.28 11.41 -23.72
C GLN A 248 24.18 12.82 -23.13
N SER A 249 25.27 13.58 -23.27
CA SER A 249 25.25 15.01 -23.05
C SER A 249 24.11 15.66 -23.85
N PHE A 250 23.32 16.49 -23.19
CA PHE A 250 22.21 17.19 -23.80
C PHE A 250 22.36 18.70 -23.61
N THR A 251 21.69 19.44 -24.49
CA THR A 251 21.56 20.90 -24.38
C THR A 251 20.07 21.21 -24.29
N LEU A 252 19.69 22.03 -23.33
CA LEU A 252 18.31 22.51 -23.23
C LEU A 252 18.11 23.66 -24.21
N ALA A 253 16.97 23.66 -24.92
CA ALA A 253 16.57 24.79 -25.73
C ALA A 253 16.38 26.04 -24.85
N PRO A 254 16.64 27.26 -25.35
CA PRO A 254 16.55 28.50 -24.55
C PRO A 254 15.21 28.66 -23.82
N GLU A 255 14.11 28.27 -24.45
CA GLU A 255 12.77 28.26 -23.89
C GLU A 255 12.63 27.31 -22.68
N TRP A 256 13.23 26.13 -22.75
CA TRP A 256 13.22 25.16 -21.66
C TRP A 256 14.08 25.61 -20.49
N VAL A 257 15.19 26.31 -20.77
CA VAL A 257 16.04 26.89 -19.72
C VAL A 257 15.25 27.89 -18.87
N LEU A 258 14.36 28.69 -19.46
CA LEU A 258 13.52 29.62 -18.72
C LEU A 258 12.53 28.88 -17.79
N VAL A 259 11.90 27.82 -18.29
CA VAL A 259 10.96 26.99 -17.51
C VAL A 259 11.67 26.30 -16.35
N VAL A 260 12.84 25.70 -16.59
CA VAL A 260 13.64 25.03 -15.55
C VAL A 260 14.14 26.05 -14.52
N LYS A 261 14.59 27.25 -14.94
CA LYS A 261 14.96 28.32 -14.01
C LYS A 261 13.78 28.74 -13.14
N SER A 262 12.62 28.98 -13.74
CA SER A 262 11.40 29.31 -12.99
C SER A 262 10.98 28.21 -12.02
N PHE A 263 11.26 26.94 -12.33
CA PHE A 263 11.07 25.83 -11.41
C PHE A 263 12.06 25.89 -10.24
N LEU A 264 13.35 26.10 -10.50
CA LEU A 264 14.39 26.18 -9.47
C LEU A 264 14.22 27.40 -8.54
N ASP A 265 13.77 28.53 -9.07
CA ASP A 265 13.55 29.77 -8.31
C ASP A 265 12.33 29.71 -7.37
N ARG A 266 11.48 28.68 -7.50
CA ARG A 266 10.36 28.40 -6.58
C ARG A 266 10.75 27.56 -5.37
N GLY A 267 11.95 26.98 -5.39
CA GLY A 267 12.52 26.14 -4.32
C GLY A 267 13.17 26.96 -3.22
#